data_AF-A0A7J9EJQ3-F1
#
_entry.id   AF-A0A7J9EJQ3-F1
#
_cell.length_a   1.000
_cell.length_b   1.000
_cell.length_c   1.000
_cell.angle_alpha   90.00
_cell.angle_beta   90.00
_cell.angle_gamma   90.00
#
_symmetry.space_group_name_H-M   'P 1'
#
loop_
_entity.id
_entity.type
_entity.pdbx_description
1 polymer ?
#
loop_
_entity_poly.entity_id
_entity_poly.type
_entity_poly.pdbx_seq_one_letter_code
_entity_poly.pdbx_strand_id
1 'polypeptide(L)'
;MQGAQLKKHIDATLGSGNLREAVRLPPGEDLNEWLAVNTVDFFNQVNLLYGTLTEFCTPENCPTMTAGPKYEYRWADGVQIKKPIEVSAPKYVEYLMDWIETQLDDESIFPQKLGKIFNSL
;
A
#
# COMPACT_ATOMS: atom_id res chain seq x y z
N MET A 1 -20.82 1.12 9.53
CA MET A 1 -19.67 0.57 8.79
C MET A 1 -18.85 -0.26 9.75
N GLN A 2 -18.78 -1.58 9.56
CA GLN A 2 -17.92 -2.46 10.37
C GLN A 2 -16.44 -2.07 10.27
N GLY A 3 -15.98 -1.59 9.11
CA GLY A 3 -14.62 -1.04 8.95
C GLY A 3 -14.28 0.15 9.87
N ALA A 4 -15.27 0.94 10.30
CA ALA A 4 -15.05 2.03 11.26
C ALA A 4 -14.84 1.52 12.70
N GLN A 5 -15.42 0.35 13.04
CA GLN A 5 -15.14 -0.32 14.31
C GLN A 5 -13.78 -1.02 14.29
N LEU A 6 -13.42 -1.65 13.15
CA LEU A 6 -12.12 -2.29 12.96
C LEU A 6 -10.97 -1.28 13.06
N LYS A 7 -11.10 -0.14 12.37
CA LYS A 7 -10.13 0.96 12.43
C LYS A 7 -9.94 1.50 13.85
N LYS A 8 -11.04 1.68 14.61
CA LYS A 8 -10.96 2.06 16.02
C LYS A 8 -10.22 1.04 16.90
N HIS A 9 -10.35 -0.26 16.61
CA HIS A 9 -9.67 -1.31 17.36
C HIS A 9 -8.17 -1.33 17.06
N ILE A 10 -7.79 -1.13 15.79
CA ILE A 10 -6.40 -0.99 15.34
C ILE A 10 -5.74 0.22 16.01
N ASP A 11 -6.39 1.39 15.95
CA ASP A 11 -5.87 2.63 16.55
C ASP A 11 -5.66 2.49 18.07
N ALA A 12 -6.57 1.80 18.76
CA ALA A 12 -6.49 1.58 20.20
C ALA A 12 -5.34 0.64 20.61
N THR A 13 -5.01 -0.35 19.78
CA THR A 13 -3.92 -1.31 20.06
C THR A 13 -2.55 -0.79 19.63
N LEU A 14 -2.46 0.04 18.59
CA LEU A 14 -1.23 0.73 18.20
C LEU A 14 -0.68 1.62 19.35
N GLY A 15 -1.56 2.27 20.12
CA GLY A 15 -1.19 3.08 21.28
C GLY A 15 -0.66 2.29 22.49
N SER A 16 -0.82 0.96 22.51
CA SER A 16 -0.40 0.10 23.63
C SER A 16 1.07 -0.35 23.56
N GLY A 17 1.75 -0.10 22.44
CA GLY A 17 3.17 -0.43 22.23
C GLY A 17 3.48 -1.88 21.84
N ASN A 18 2.49 -2.79 21.81
CA ASN A 18 2.68 -4.17 21.36
C ASN A 18 2.14 -4.40 19.94
N LEU A 19 2.95 -4.03 18.95
CA LEU A 19 2.62 -4.19 17.52
C LEU A 19 2.31 -5.63 17.12
N ARG A 20 2.89 -6.63 17.80
CA ARG A 20 2.67 -8.05 17.46
C ARG A 20 1.23 -8.49 17.72
N GLU A 21 0.59 -7.92 18.75
CA GLU A 21 -0.82 -8.18 18.99
C GLU A 21 -1.70 -7.33 18.08
N ALA A 22 -1.31 -6.07 17.82
CA ALA A 22 -2.07 -5.16 16.96
C ALA A 22 -2.23 -5.65 15.50
N VAL A 23 -1.27 -6.43 15.00
CA VAL A 23 -1.32 -6.98 13.62
C VAL A 23 -2.06 -8.32 13.50
N ARG A 24 -2.57 -8.88 14.61
CA ARG A 24 -3.34 -10.14 14.56
C ARG A 24 -4.73 -9.89 14.01
N LEU A 25 -5.22 -10.84 13.21
CA LEU A 25 -6.62 -10.90 12.81
C LEU A 25 -7.50 -10.98 14.08
N PRO A 26 -8.41 -10.03 14.32
CA PRO A 26 -9.29 -10.09 15.47
C PRO A 26 -10.26 -11.29 15.39
N PRO A 27 -10.61 -11.92 16.52
CA PRO A 27 -11.54 -13.04 16.52
C PRO A 27 -12.90 -12.69 15.90
N GLY A 28 -13.32 -13.46 14.91
CA GLY A 28 -14.62 -13.30 14.25
C GLY A 28 -14.63 -12.32 13.06
N GLU A 29 -13.49 -11.69 12.76
CA GLU A 29 -13.35 -10.83 11.58
C GLU A 29 -12.95 -11.63 10.33
N ASP A 30 -13.33 -11.11 9.16
CA ASP A 30 -12.91 -11.68 7.88
C ASP A 30 -11.45 -11.32 7.57
N LEU A 31 -10.69 -12.29 7.07
CA LEU A 31 -9.28 -12.12 6.78
C LEU A 31 -9.04 -11.12 5.65
N ASN A 32 -9.85 -11.15 4.59
CA ASN A 32 -9.67 -10.27 3.44
C ASN A 32 -10.06 -8.82 3.79
N GLU A 33 -11.12 -8.64 4.59
CA GLU A 33 -11.49 -7.33 5.13
C GLU A 33 -10.36 -6.76 6.00
N TRP A 34 -9.77 -7.58 6.88
CA TRP A 34 -8.62 -7.19 7.71
C TRP A 34 -7.41 -6.78 6.87
N LEU A 35 -7.05 -7.59 5.87
CA LEU A 35 -5.95 -7.28 4.95
C LEU A 35 -6.24 -6.02 4.14
N ALA A 36 -7.46 -5.83 3.68
CA ALA A 36 -7.85 -4.67 2.89
C ALA A 36 -7.72 -3.36 3.69
N VAL A 37 -8.29 -3.33 4.91
CA VAL A 37 -8.20 -2.16 5.80
C VAL A 37 -6.74 -1.82 6.10
N ASN A 38 -5.93 -2.81 6.47
CA ASN A 38 -4.51 -2.57 6.75
C ASN A 38 -3.75 -2.13 5.50
N THR A 39 -4.05 -2.67 4.32
CA THR A 39 -3.40 -2.28 3.05
C THR A 39 -3.65 -0.81 2.72
N VAL A 40 -4.91 -0.35 2.85
CA VAL A 40 -5.26 1.07 2.64
C VAL A 40 -4.56 1.95 3.67
N ASP A 41 -4.52 1.54 4.94
CA ASP A 41 -3.83 2.32 5.98
C ASP A 41 -2.32 2.40 5.73
N PHE A 42 -1.66 1.31 5.31
CA PHE A 42 -0.24 1.33 4.95
C PHE A 42 0.03 2.20 3.72
N PHE A 43 -0.79 2.10 2.68
CA PHE A 43 -0.66 2.96 1.49
C PHE A 43 -0.69 4.45 1.88
N ASN A 44 -1.68 4.86 2.68
CA ASN A 44 -1.81 6.24 3.14
C ASN A 44 -0.60 6.69 3.98
N GLN A 45 -0.10 5.84 4.87
CA GLN A 45 1.07 6.17 5.71
C GLN A 45 2.35 6.29 4.88
N VAL A 46 2.58 5.38 3.93
CA VAL A 46 3.75 5.42 3.04
C VAL A 46 3.67 6.62 2.11
N ASN A 47 2.50 6.94 1.56
CA ASN A 47 2.30 8.11 0.71
C ASN A 47 2.60 9.42 1.47
N LEU A 48 2.09 9.54 2.70
CA LEU A 48 2.39 10.68 3.56
C LEU A 48 3.89 10.79 3.88
N LEU A 49 4.53 9.68 4.24
CA LEU A 49 5.97 9.63 4.52
C LEU A 49 6.77 10.04 3.29
N TYR A 50 6.46 9.48 2.12
CA TYR A 50 7.17 9.80 0.89
C TYR A 50 6.97 11.27 0.49
N GLY A 51 5.78 11.84 0.74
CA GLY A 51 5.50 13.27 0.57
C GLY A 51 6.56 14.18 1.20
N THR A 52 7.07 13.81 2.38
CA THR A 52 8.12 14.56 3.10
C THR A 52 9.51 14.50 2.45
N LEU A 53 9.73 13.58 1.51
CA LEU A 53 11.03 13.33 0.86
C LEU A 53 11.07 13.85 -0.59
N THR A 54 9.92 14.24 -1.15
CA THR A 54 9.77 14.56 -2.58
C THR A 54 10.70 15.67 -3.07
N GLU A 55 11.01 16.66 -2.23
CA GLU A 55 11.94 17.74 -2.57
C GLU A 55 13.41 17.30 -2.63
N PHE A 56 13.78 16.22 -1.93
CA PHE A 56 15.14 15.69 -1.90
C PHE A 56 15.36 14.60 -2.95
N CYS A 57 14.32 13.80 -3.21
CA CYS A 57 14.35 12.68 -4.14
C CYS A 57 14.01 13.15 -5.56
N THR A 58 14.96 13.84 -6.20
CA THR A 58 14.82 14.30 -7.60
C THR A 58 15.42 13.29 -8.59
N PRO A 59 15.12 13.37 -9.90
CA PRO A 59 15.77 12.55 -10.91
C PRO A 59 17.30 12.68 -10.94
N GLU A 60 17.85 13.81 -10.51
CA GLU A 60 19.29 14.05 -10.44
C GLU A 60 19.92 13.39 -9.21
N ASN A 61 19.27 13.50 -8.05
CA ASN A 61 19.78 12.93 -6.79
C ASN A 61 19.53 11.42 -6.70
N CYS A 62 18.43 10.94 -7.29
CA CYS A 62 17.98 9.55 -7.27
C CYS A 62 17.69 9.04 -8.69
N PRO A 63 18.72 8.94 -9.57
CA PRO A 63 18.55 8.66 -11.00
C PRO A 63 18.05 7.25 -11.31
N THR A 64 18.14 6.34 -10.34
CA THR A 64 17.66 4.97 -10.44
C THR A 64 16.99 4.57 -9.13
N MET A 65 15.88 3.84 -9.21
CA MET A 65 15.22 3.29 -8.01
C MET A 65 16.06 2.17 -7.39
N THR A 66 16.63 2.41 -6.21
CA THR A 66 17.54 1.47 -5.53
C THR A 66 17.24 1.35 -4.03
N ALA A 67 17.63 0.23 -3.42
CA ALA A 67 17.67 0.08 -1.96
C ALA A 67 19.09 -0.29 -1.52
N GLY A 68 19.93 0.74 -1.43
CA GLY A 68 21.37 0.57 -1.26
C GLY A 68 22.05 0.04 -2.53
N PRO A 69 23.36 -0.26 -2.48
CA PRO A 69 24.16 -0.54 -3.68
C PRO A 69 23.89 -1.92 -4.31
N LYS A 70 23.10 -2.78 -3.66
CA LYS A 70 22.89 -4.18 -4.08
C LYS A 70 21.60 -4.40 -4.85
N TYR A 71 20.62 -3.52 -4.70
CA TYR A 71 19.27 -3.75 -5.21
C TYR A 71 18.83 -2.57 -6.06
N GLU A 72 18.49 -2.87 -7.30
CA GLU A 72 17.86 -1.97 -8.26
C GLU A 72 16.46 -2.50 -8.57
N TYR A 73 15.47 -1.61 -8.57
CA TYR A 73 14.09 -1.93 -8.90
C TYR A 73 13.74 -1.35 -10.27
N ARG A 74 13.20 -2.21 -11.13
CA ARG A 74 12.71 -1.83 -12.47
C ARG A 74 11.20 -1.91 -12.50
N TRP A 75 10.56 -0.96 -13.19
CA TRP A 75 9.12 -0.84 -13.19
C TRP A 75 8.48 -1.66 -14.30
N ALA A 76 7.44 -2.43 -13.97
CA ALA A 76 6.50 -3.04 -14.90
C ALA A 76 5.17 -3.27 -14.17
N ASP A 77 4.06 -2.96 -14.83
CA ASP A 77 2.70 -3.19 -14.31
C ASP A 77 2.02 -4.42 -14.96
N GLY A 78 2.66 -5.02 -15.97
CA GLY A 78 2.12 -6.16 -16.71
C GLY A 78 0.97 -5.81 -17.69
N VAL A 79 0.50 -4.56 -17.68
CA VAL A 79 -0.63 -4.08 -18.49
C VAL A 79 -0.14 -3.10 -19.53
N GLN A 80 0.29 -1.89 -19.12
CA GLN A 80 0.79 -0.85 -20.00
C GLN A 80 2.28 -1.04 -20.27
N ILE A 81 3.05 -1.34 -19.22
CA ILE A 81 4.49 -1.56 -19.25
C ILE A 81 4.76 -3.04 -18.94
N LYS A 82 4.84 -3.82 -20.01
CA LYS A 82 5.00 -5.29 -19.93
C LYS A 82 6.45 -5.75 -19.72
N LYS A 83 7.42 -4.93 -20.13
CA LYS A 83 8.85 -5.21 -19.95
C LYS A 83 9.40 -4.26 -18.89
N PRO A 84 10.15 -4.76 -17.89
CA PRO A 84 10.72 -3.90 -16.86
C PRO A 84 11.60 -2.80 -17.44
N ILE A 85 11.26 -1.55 -17.13
CA ILE A 85 12.01 -0.36 -17.54
C ILE A 85 12.78 0.21 -16.36
N GLU A 86 13.93 0.81 -16.66
CA GLU A 86 14.68 1.60 -15.70
C GLU A 86 14.11 3.03 -15.68
N VAL A 87 13.86 3.54 -14.48
CA VAL A 87 13.40 4.91 -14.25
C VAL A 87 14.03 5.45 -12.97
N SER A 88 14.02 6.77 -12.82
CA SER A 88 14.44 7.42 -11.57
C SER A 88 13.57 7.00 -10.40
N ALA A 89 14.12 7.07 -9.18
CA ALA A 89 13.36 6.74 -7.97
C ALA A 89 12.04 7.51 -7.84
N PRO A 90 11.99 8.85 -8.04
CA PRO A 90 10.70 9.55 -7.97
C PRO A 90 9.72 9.10 -9.03
N LYS A 91 10.20 8.76 -10.23
CA LYS A 91 9.32 8.26 -11.29
C LYS A 91 8.80 6.85 -11.01
N TYR A 92 9.63 6.00 -10.41
CA TYR A 92 9.19 4.68 -9.95
C TYR A 92 8.09 4.81 -8.90
N VAL A 93 8.27 5.68 -7.90
CA VAL A 93 7.29 5.87 -6.83
C VAL A 93 5.99 6.47 -7.37
N GLU A 94 6.05 7.41 -8.32
CA GLU A 94 4.88 7.91 -9.04
C GLU A 94 4.09 6.75 -9.67
N TYR A 95 4.74 5.93 -10.49
CA TYR A 95 4.07 4.78 -11.10
C TYR A 95 3.52 3.79 -10.06
N LEU A 96 4.24 3.56 -8.97
CA LEU A 96 3.81 2.68 -7.90
C LEU A 96 2.56 3.19 -7.21
N MET A 97 2.51 4.49 -6.87
CA MET A 97 1.36 5.08 -6.18
C MET A 97 0.14 5.10 -7.09
N ASP A 98 0.30 5.53 -8.35
CA ASP A 98 -0.77 5.50 -9.35
C ASP A 98 -1.32 4.08 -9.52
N TRP A 99 -0.43 3.08 -9.63
CA TRP A 99 -0.84 1.69 -9.74
C TRP A 99 -1.62 1.22 -8.51
N ILE A 100 -1.12 1.48 -7.30
CA ILE A 100 -1.83 1.09 -6.06
C ILE A 100 -3.23 1.73 -6.02
N GLU A 101 -3.36 3.01 -6.34
CA GLU A 101 -4.66 3.70 -6.40
C GLU A 101 -5.61 3.00 -7.36
N THR A 102 -5.15 2.61 -8.55
CA THR A 102 -6.00 1.87 -9.50
C THR A 102 -6.47 0.52 -8.96
N GLN A 103 -5.66 -0.16 -8.15
CA GLN A 103 -6.06 -1.41 -7.51
C GLN A 103 -7.07 -1.17 -6.38
N LEU A 104 -6.87 -0.14 -5.56
CA LEU A 104 -7.77 0.21 -4.45
C LEU A 104 -9.15 0.69 -4.93
N ASP A 105 -9.21 1.31 -6.11
CA ASP A 105 -10.44 1.77 -6.76
C ASP A 105 -11.18 0.63 -7.50
N ASP A 106 -10.53 -0.50 -7.75
CA ASP A 106 -11.15 -1.64 -8.43
C ASP A 106 -12.09 -2.41 -7.49
N GLU A 107 -13.40 -2.22 -7.64
CA GLU A 107 -14.44 -2.91 -6.87
C GLU A 107 -14.38 -4.45 -6.96
N SER A 108 -13.69 -5.01 -7.96
CA SER A 108 -13.48 -6.46 -8.08
C SER A 108 -12.34 -6.97 -7.18
N ILE A 109 -11.43 -6.10 -6.75
CA ILE A 109 -10.33 -6.41 -5.85
C ILE A 109 -10.65 -5.91 -4.43
N PHE A 110 -11.13 -4.68 -4.30
CA PHE A 110 -11.52 -4.03 -3.04
C PHE A 110 -13.01 -3.66 -3.07
N PRO A 111 -13.91 -4.57 -2.65
CA PRO A 111 -15.34 -4.31 -2.65
C PRO A 111 -15.71 -3.16 -1.70
N GLN A 112 -16.31 -2.09 -2.23
CA GLN A 112 -16.68 -0.92 -1.42
C GLN A 112 -18.08 -1.01 -0.78
N LYS A 113 -18.89 -2.00 -1.20
CA LYS A 113 -20.27 -2.18 -0.72
C LYS A 113 -20.35 -3.29 0.32
N LEU A 114 -21.02 -2.98 1.44
CA LEU A 114 -21.29 -3.95 2.51
C LEU A 114 -21.96 -5.22 1.95
N GLY A 115 -21.39 -6.37 2.29
CA GLY A 115 -21.93 -7.68 1.90
C GLY A 115 -21.47 -8.20 0.54
N LYS A 116 -20.66 -7.45 -0.22
CA LYS A 116 -19.91 -8.03 -1.34
C LYS A 116 -18.74 -8.85 -0.80
N ILE A 117 -18.51 -10.01 -1.40
CA ILE A 117 -17.46 -10.95 -1.02
C ILE A 117 -16.20 -10.61 -1.81
N PHE A 118 -15.04 -10.64 -1.17
CA PHE A 118 -13.76 -10.58 -1.87
C PHE A 118 -13.62 -11.77 -2.82
N ASN A 119 -13.10 -11.54 -4.02
CA ASN A 119 -12.81 -12.65 -4.93
C ASN A 119 -11.78 -13.58 -4.29
N SER A 120 -11.99 -14.90 -4.41
CA SER A 120 -10.97 -15.87 -4.02
C SER A 120 -9.78 -15.77 -4.96
N LEU A 121 -8.59 -15.54 -4.40
CA LEU A 121 -7.30 -15.63 -5.11
C LEU A 121 -7.11 -17.02 -5.75
#